data_AF-A0A1Y2RFJ4-F1
#
_entry.id   AF-A0A1Y2RFJ4-F1
#
_cell.length_a   1.000
_cell.length_b   1.000
_cell.length_c   1.000
_cell.angle_alpha   90.00
_cell.angle_beta   90.00
_cell.angle_gamma   90.00
#
_symmetry.space_group_name_H-M   'P 1'
#
loop_
_entity.id
_entity.type
_entity.pdbx_description
1 polymer ?
#
loop_
_entity_poly.entity_id
_entity_poly.type
_entity_poly.pdbx_seq_one_letter_code
_entity_poly.pdbx_strand_id
1 'polypeptide(L)'
;MKALQKHHRILFYGLWLFLGLIQAGLTELQDDEAYYWVYSQYLDWGYFDHPPMIGLLVKMGYAIFPNELGVRFFPLLLNIFSFVIIEKLIDKKNPLLFYTILLSIAVLQLSGFAAVPDTPLIFFTALFFLCYKRFTANNSLLNTFLLGLAVALLLYSKYHAVLIVFFVLLSNLRLFTKYQTYLAGLIALLLFAPHLWWQYQHNWVSFRYHLFESNVNAYKFSFTTEYLLGQLLLAGPIAGFILLPAAFLYKPTTTTEKALRFSMLGIYVFFLLSSLRGKVEANWTSPALVAVIVLAHQYLQNQQTIFSRKGLKVLAGLLPITLLLITAVRIIMIADIVPVKAIEKRYHAWKEWPAVMKEKTKGLPVVFSNSYQRASKYWFYSGQITYSQNWLGEHRNNYNFWPVEDSLLGKSVYFMDVYQLYRFTDSLQTPIGWVGYQYDSSLASFAKIRIETAQQKMVVKKENQSVQLNCTFSIPKQYAAFISKNKNLADTVRAGIFNRERWIKDVYTDLNLQKILTRKTEIVSFDPQLQPGTYYFILGINSRHNNATHNSEKIKLIIE
;
A
#
# COMPACT_ATOMS: atom_id res chain seq x y z
N MET A 1 37.36 -16.12 -19.80
CA MET A 1 36.96 -16.71 -18.49
C MET A 1 37.54 -16.00 -17.26
N LYS A 2 38.86 -15.71 -17.17
CA LYS A 2 39.47 -15.05 -15.98
C LYS A 2 38.88 -13.66 -15.66
N ALA A 3 38.61 -12.82 -16.66
CA ALA A 3 37.97 -11.52 -16.45
C ALA A 3 36.52 -11.64 -15.92
N LEU A 4 35.77 -12.63 -16.42
CA LEU A 4 34.40 -12.92 -15.97
C LEU A 4 34.38 -13.35 -14.49
N GLN A 5 35.35 -14.17 -14.08
CA GLN A 5 35.53 -14.57 -12.68
C GLN A 5 35.97 -13.41 -11.77
N LYS A 6 36.72 -12.43 -12.28
CA LYS A 6 37.15 -11.26 -11.50
C LYS A 6 36.03 -10.23 -11.32
N HIS A 7 35.18 -10.05 -12.32
CA HIS A 7 34.16 -9.00 -12.37
C HIS A 7 32.71 -9.49 -12.27
N HIS A 8 32.50 -10.76 -11.88
CA HIS A 8 31.17 -11.39 -11.84
C HIS A 8 30.11 -10.61 -11.06
N ARG A 9 30.48 -9.97 -9.93
CA ARG A 9 29.54 -9.13 -9.14
C ARG A 9 29.06 -7.91 -9.91
N ILE A 10 29.99 -7.19 -10.53
CA ILE A 10 29.69 -5.97 -11.31
C ILE A 10 28.82 -6.35 -12.50
N LEU A 11 29.17 -7.44 -13.20
CA LEU A 11 28.38 -7.93 -14.32
C LEU A 11 26.98 -8.36 -13.90
N PHE A 12 26.84 -9.12 -12.81
CA PHE A 12 25.54 -9.61 -12.34
C PHE A 12 24.63 -8.46 -11.91
N TYR A 13 25.09 -7.59 -11.01
CA TYR A 13 24.29 -6.46 -10.54
C TYR A 13 24.06 -5.42 -11.63
N GLY A 14 25.06 -5.19 -12.49
CA GLY A 14 24.95 -4.31 -13.65
C GLY A 14 23.92 -4.80 -14.67
N LEU A 15 23.90 -6.10 -14.97
CA LEU A 15 22.90 -6.70 -15.86
C LEU A 15 21.50 -6.64 -15.24
N TRP A 16 21.36 -6.93 -13.95
CA TRP A 16 20.07 -6.81 -13.27
C TRP A 16 19.55 -5.37 -13.31
N LEU A 17 20.41 -4.40 -13.02
CA LEU A 17 20.06 -2.98 -13.09
C LEU A 17 19.67 -2.58 -14.51
N PHE A 18 20.48 -2.96 -15.51
CA PHE A 18 20.21 -2.65 -16.91
C PHE A 18 18.85 -3.19 -17.38
N LEU A 19 18.57 -4.46 -17.12
CA LEU A 19 17.27 -5.06 -17.45
C LEU A 19 16.12 -4.41 -16.67
N GLY A 20 16.36 -4.04 -15.40
CA GLY A 20 15.40 -3.31 -14.59
C GLY A 20 15.10 -1.91 -15.14
N LEU A 21 16.11 -1.19 -15.65
CA LEU A 21 15.95 0.14 -16.26
C LEU A 21 15.16 0.05 -17.57
N ILE A 22 15.44 -0.95 -18.40
CA ILE A 22 14.64 -1.23 -19.61
C ILE A 22 13.19 -1.46 -19.24
N GLN A 23 12.93 -2.37 -18.28
CA GLN A 23 11.57 -2.66 -17.84
C GLN A 23 10.88 -1.41 -17.29
N ALA A 24 11.55 -0.68 -16.39
CA ALA A 24 11.01 0.51 -15.74
C ALA A 24 10.64 1.63 -16.71
N GLY A 25 11.40 1.80 -17.79
CA GLY A 25 11.14 2.83 -18.81
C GLY A 25 10.14 2.42 -19.89
N LEU A 26 9.94 1.12 -20.13
CA LEU A 26 9.08 0.64 -21.22
C LEU A 26 7.69 0.18 -20.77
N THR A 27 7.46 -0.11 -19.49
CA THR A 27 6.13 -0.47 -18.99
C THR A 27 5.33 0.72 -18.48
N GLU A 28 4.02 0.74 -18.71
CA GLU A 28 3.13 1.71 -18.07
C GLU A 28 3.11 1.56 -16.54
N LEU A 29 2.70 2.60 -15.81
CA LEU A 29 2.53 2.55 -14.36
C LEU A 29 1.48 1.52 -13.96
N GLN A 30 1.78 0.76 -12.91
CA GLN A 30 0.77 -0.04 -12.21
C GLN A 30 -0.11 0.86 -11.34
N ASP A 31 -1.24 0.32 -10.88
CA ASP A 31 -2.29 1.07 -10.17
C ASP A 31 -1.74 1.79 -8.93
N ASP A 32 -0.97 1.09 -8.11
CA ASP A 32 -0.39 1.66 -6.89
C ASP A 32 0.77 2.63 -7.19
N GLU A 33 1.54 2.40 -8.25
CA GLU A 33 2.67 3.27 -8.63
C GLU A 33 2.19 4.68 -9.02
N ALA A 34 1.09 4.76 -9.76
CA ALA A 34 0.48 6.04 -10.09
C ALA A 34 -0.02 6.76 -8.83
N TYR A 35 -0.57 6.02 -7.87
CA TYR A 35 -1.01 6.60 -6.59
C TYR A 35 0.16 7.10 -5.74
N TYR A 36 1.28 6.36 -5.67
CA TYR A 36 2.50 6.83 -5.01
C TYR A 36 3.21 7.96 -5.78
N TRP A 37 3.00 8.07 -7.08
CA TRP A 37 3.38 9.28 -7.81
C TRP A 37 2.59 10.50 -7.33
N VAL A 38 1.29 10.38 -7.01
CA VAL A 38 0.54 11.47 -6.38
C VAL A 38 1.07 11.79 -4.97
N TYR A 39 1.53 10.78 -4.21
CA TYR A 39 2.23 11.01 -2.91
C TYR A 39 3.42 11.94 -3.12
N SER A 40 4.19 11.73 -4.19
CA SER A 40 5.34 12.59 -4.52
C SER A 40 4.98 14.04 -4.89
N GLN A 41 3.74 14.29 -5.32
CA GLN A 41 3.24 15.65 -5.58
C GLN A 41 2.93 16.40 -4.28
N TYR A 42 2.59 15.68 -3.22
CA TYR A 42 2.19 16.21 -1.93
C TYR A 42 2.97 15.51 -0.81
N LEU A 43 4.29 15.72 -0.77
CA LEU A 43 5.14 15.11 0.24
C LEU A 43 4.71 15.53 1.64
N ASP A 44 4.53 14.53 2.49
CA ASP A 44 4.23 14.72 3.90
C ASP A 44 4.94 13.65 4.74
N TRP A 45 4.87 13.76 6.06
CA TRP A 45 5.49 12.82 6.99
C TRP A 45 4.74 11.49 7.13
N GLY A 46 3.58 11.35 6.51
CA GLY A 46 2.79 10.12 6.44
C GLY A 46 1.64 10.23 5.44
N TYR A 47 1.02 9.10 5.16
CA TYR A 47 -0.14 8.99 4.28
C TYR A 47 -1.16 8.01 4.88
N PHE A 48 -2.38 7.99 4.33
CA PHE A 48 -3.51 7.19 4.83
C PHE A 48 -3.12 5.76 5.19
N ASP A 49 -2.46 5.03 4.28
CA ASP A 49 -2.11 3.62 4.42
C ASP A 49 -0.62 3.36 4.67
N HIS A 50 0.26 4.32 4.39
CA HIS A 50 1.70 4.08 4.39
C HIS A 50 2.53 5.23 5.00
N PRO A 51 3.69 4.91 5.61
CA PRO A 51 4.70 5.92 5.92
C PRO A 51 5.35 6.49 4.64
N PRO A 52 6.15 7.57 4.75
CA PRO A 52 6.45 8.44 3.61
C PRO A 52 7.55 7.98 2.63
N MET A 53 8.29 6.91 2.94
CA MET A 53 9.51 6.56 2.19
C MET A 53 9.27 6.37 0.69
N ILE A 54 8.20 5.69 0.29
CA ILE A 54 7.95 5.45 -1.14
C ILE A 54 7.69 6.76 -1.90
N GLY A 55 6.87 7.67 -1.34
CA GLY A 55 6.60 8.98 -1.94
C GLY A 55 7.86 9.81 -2.12
N LEU A 56 8.77 9.77 -1.13
CA LEU A 56 10.07 10.45 -1.21
C LEU A 56 10.96 9.88 -2.33
N LEU A 57 11.06 8.54 -2.42
CA LEU A 57 11.84 7.88 -3.47
C LEU A 57 11.30 8.21 -4.86
N VAL A 58 9.97 8.19 -5.03
CA VAL A 58 9.31 8.57 -6.27
C VAL A 58 9.59 10.05 -6.60
N LYS A 59 9.52 10.96 -5.62
CA LYS A 59 9.80 12.39 -5.83
C LYS A 59 11.21 12.63 -6.35
N MET A 60 12.21 12.02 -5.70
CA MET A 60 13.60 12.19 -6.10
C MET A 60 13.85 11.67 -7.51
N GLY A 61 13.26 10.52 -7.87
CA GLY A 61 13.48 9.93 -9.18
C GLY A 61 12.75 10.68 -10.29
N TYR A 62 11.50 11.10 -10.02
CA TYR A 62 10.70 11.88 -10.97
C TYR A 62 11.27 13.28 -11.21
N ALA A 63 11.99 13.86 -10.25
CA ALA A 63 12.73 15.10 -10.42
C ALA A 63 13.89 14.99 -11.44
N ILE A 64 14.42 13.78 -11.65
CA ILE A 64 15.49 13.50 -12.63
C ILE A 64 14.87 13.10 -13.98
N PHE A 65 13.88 12.21 -13.95
CA PHE A 65 13.20 11.70 -15.14
C PHE A 65 11.68 11.88 -14.99
N PRO A 66 11.04 12.88 -15.62
CA PRO A 66 9.61 13.15 -15.43
C PRO A 66 8.71 12.19 -16.24
N ASN A 67 8.93 10.88 -16.08
CA ASN A 67 8.21 9.79 -16.74
C ASN A 67 8.18 8.53 -15.84
N GLU A 68 7.74 7.39 -16.38
CA GLU A 68 7.62 6.13 -15.64
C GLU A 68 8.96 5.64 -15.05
N LEU A 69 10.07 5.88 -15.76
CA LEU A 69 11.40 5.52 -15.28
C LEU A 69 11.73 6.29 -14.00
N GLY A 70 11.42 7.58 -13.93
CA GLY A 70 11.70 8.37 -12.72
C GLY A 70 10.90 7.92 -11.52
N VAL A 71 9.66 7.46 -11.70
CA VAL A 71 8.86 6.88 -10.61
C VAL A 71 9.57 5.67 -9.98
N ARG A 72 10.28 4.89 -10.80
CA ARG A 72 10.88 3.60 -10.43
C ARG A 72 12.38 3.66 -10.17
N PHE A 73 13.05 4.76 -10.51
CA PHE A 73 14.51 4.86 -10.51
C PHE A 73 15.14 4.53 -9.15
N PHE A 74 14.77 5.26 -8.09
CA PHE A 74 15.31 4.99 -6.76
C PHE A 74 14.81 3.68 -6.13
N PRO A 75 13.53 3.28 -6.24
CA PRO A 75 13.10 1.94 -5.84
C PRO A 75 13.96 0.83 -6.49
N LEU A 76 14.24 0.91 -7.79
CA LEU A 76 15.09 -0.04 -8.49
C LEU A 76 16.53 -0.04 -7.96
N LEU A 77 17.11 1.13 -7.66
CA LEU A 77 18.43 1.19 -7.02
C LEU A 77 18.44 0.54 -5.64
N LEU A 78 17.41 0.74 -4.82
CA LEU A 78 17.27 0.07 -3.52
C LEU A 78 17.13 -1.44 -3.68
N ASN A 79 16.47 -1.93 -4.73
CA ASN A 79 16.41 -3.36 -5.04
C ASN A 79 17.82 -3.94 -5.25
N ILE A 80 18.65 -3.30 -6.08
CA ILE A 80 20.04 -3.72 -6.31
C ILE A 80 20.87 -3.67 -5.01
N PHE A 81 20.79 -2.57 -4.27
CA PHE A 81 21.55 -2.43 -3.03
C PHE A 81 21.09 -3.40 -1.94
N SER A 82 19.82 -3.83 -1.97
CA SER A 82 19.33 -4.91 -1.11
C SER A 82 20.15 -6.17 -1.35
N PHE A 83 20.37 -6.58 -2.61
CA PHE A 83 21.14 -7.78 -2.92
C PHE A 83 22.61 -7.66 -2.49
N VAL A 84 23.22 -6.49 -2.66
CA VAL A 84 24.60 -6.25 -2.21
C VAL A 84 24.70 -6.39 -0.69
N ILE A 85 23.73 -5.87 0.06
CA ILE A 85 23.71 -5.98 1.52
C ILE A 85 23.40 -7.42 1.98
N ILE A 86 22.45 -8.10 1.34
CA ILE A 86 22.11 -9.49 1.63
C ILE A 86 23.33 -10.40 1.39
N GLU A 87 24.10 -10.20 0.29
CA GLU A 87 25.33 -10.96 0.05
C GLU A 87 26.35 -10.75 1.19
N LYS A 88 26.41 -9.55 1.79
CA LYS A 88 27.29 -9.27 2.94
C LYS A 88 26.84 -9.99 4.23
N LEU A 89 25.56 -10.31 4.38
CA LEU A 89 25.04 -11.04 5.53
C LEU A 89 25.43 -12.53 5.54
N ILE A 90 25.63 -13.12 4.36
CA ILE A 90 26.02 -14.53 4.19
C ILE A 90 27.44 -14.77 4.73
N ASP A 91 27.64 -15.74 5.63
CA ASP A 91 28.98 -16.00 6.18
C ASP A 91 29.82 -16.90 5.25
N LYS A 92 29.30 -18.07 4.84
CA LYS A 92 30.01 -18.97 3.92
C LYS A 92 29.75 -18.51 2.49
N LYS A 93 30.68 -17.76 1.89
CA LYS A 93 30.47 -17.14 0.58
C LYS A 93 30.41 -18.19 -0.55
N ASN A 94 29.31 -18.18 -1.31
CA ASN A 94 29.22 -18.79 -2.64
C ASN A 94 28.40 -17.88 -3.56
N PRO A 95 29.05 -16.95 -4.29
CA PRO A 95 28.34 -16.00 -5.13
C PRO A 95 27.48 -16.65 -6.21
N LEU A 96 27.89 -17.79 -6.77
CA LEU A 96 27.10 -18.48 -7.80
C LEU A 96 25.80 -19.02 -7.22
N LEU A 97 25.85 -19.65 -6.04
CA LEU A 97 24.64 -20.08 -5.34
C LEU A 97 23.73 -18.90 -5.01
N PHE A 98 24.31 -17.78 -4.55
CA PHE A 98 23.56 -16.57 -4.28
C PHE A 98 22.85 -16.04 -5.54
N TYR A 99 23.53 -16.00 -6.69
CA TYR A 99 22.91 -15.61 -7.96
C TYR A 99 21.80 -16.56 -8.38
N THR A 100 22.02 -17.87 -8.28
CA THR A 100 20.99 -18.88 -8.57
C THR A 100 19.75 -18.65 -7.71
N ILE A 101 19.91 -18.41 -6.40
CA ILE A 101 18.79 -18.13 -5.50
C ILE A 101 18.04 -16.87 -5.93
N LEU A 102 18.75 -15.75 -6.19
CA LEU A 102 18.11 -14.50 -6.61
C LEU A 102 17.39 -14.64 -7.94
N LEU A 103 18.02 -15.29 -8.93
CA LEU A 103 17.44 -15.49 -10.25
C LEU A 103 16.23 -16.44 -10.22
N SER A 104 16.16 -17.36 -9.25
CA SER A 104 15.03 -18.27 -9.06
C SER A 104 13.82 -17.61 -8.37
N ILE A 105 14.00 -16.47 -7.68
CA ILE A 105 12.92 -15.78 -6.99
C ILE A 105 12.17 -14.86 -7.96
N ALA A 106 11.04 -15.35 -8.47
CA ALA A 106 10.25 -14.67 -9.50
C ALA A 106 9.75 -13.28 -9.06
N VAL A 107 9.30 -13.11 -7.82
CA VAL A 107 8.78 -11.81 -7.34
C VAL A 107 9.85 -10.72 -7.35
N LEU A 108 11.11 -11.06 -7.04
CA LEU A 108 12.21 -10.10 -7.07
C LEU A 108 12.52 -9.66 -8.51
N GLN A 109 12.33 -10.55 -9.47
CA GLN A 109 12.54 -10.26 -10.89
C GLN A 109 11.37 -9.46 -11.51
N LEU A 110 10.13 -9.82 -11.18
CA LEU A 110 8.94 -9.24 -11.81
C LEU A 110 8.43 -7.98 -11.11
N SER A 111 8.71 -7.82 -9.82
CA SER A 111 8.26 -6.67 -9.03
C SER A 111 9.41 -5.83 -8.49
N GLY A 112 10.67 -6.27 -8.63
CA GLY A 112 11.83 -5.54 -8.09
C GLY A 112 12.10 -4.18 -8.74
N PHE A 113 11.52 -3.91 -9.91
CA PHE A 113 11.57 -2.59 -10.55
C PHE A 113 10.39 -1.69 -10.17
N ALA A 114 9.34 -2.23 -9.55
CA ALA A 114 8.11 -1.48 -9.26
C ALA A 114 8.31 -0.51 -8.08
N ALA A 115 7.67 0.64 -8.16
CA ALA A 115 7.63 1.63 -7.10
C ALA A 115 6.57 1.26 -6.05
N VAL A 116 6.92 0.35 -5.14
CA VAL A 116 6.03 -0.10 -4.05
C VAL A 116 6.74 -0.02 -2.68
N PRO A 117 6.00 0.11 -1.56
CA PRO A 117 6.57 0.19 -0.21
C PRO A 117 7.40 -1.04 0.21
N ASP A 118 7.16 -2.20 -0.43
CA ASP A 118 7.89 -3.44 -0.16
C ASP A 118 9.38 -3.35 -0.56
N THR A 119 9.72 -2.56 -1.58
CA THR A 119 11.10 -2.40 -2.04
C THR A 119 12.00 -1.71 -1.01
N PRO A 120 11.67 -0.50 -0.48
CA PRO A 120 12.45 0.08 0.61
C PRO A 120 12.38 -0.78 1.89
N LEU A 121 11.26 -1.45 2.16
CA LEU A 121 11.15 -2.34 3.32
C LEU A 121 12.19 -3.48 3.27
N ILE A 122 12.35 -4.16 2.14
CA ILE A 122 13.37 -5.21 1.96
C ILE A 122 14.78 -4.62 2.13
N PHE A 123 15.05 -3.48 1.51
CA PHE A 123 16.36 -2.80 1.61
C PHE A 123 16.72 -2.45 3.05
N PHE A 124 15.83 -1.76 3.76
CA PHE A 124 16.08 -1.36 5.14
C PHE A 124 16.04 -2.54 6.10
N THR A 125 15.37 -3.64 5.76
CA THR A 125 15.46 -4.90 6.52
C THR A 125 16.87 -5.47 6.43
N ALA A 126 17.42 -5.56 5.21
CA ALA A 126 18.79 -6.02 5.01
C ALA A 126 19.81 -5.09 5.68
N LEU A 127 19.63 -3.78 5.57
CA LEU A 127 20.49 -2.78 6.23
C LEU A 127 20.40 -2.89 7.75
N PHE A 128 19.22 -3.05 8.31
CA PHE A 128 19.00 -3.27 9.74
C PHE A 128 19.75 -4.51 10.23
N PHE A 129 19.65 -5.66 9.54
CA PHE A 129 20.40 -6.85 9.92
C PHE A 129 21.91 -6.68 9.78
N LEU A 130 22.39 -5.88 8.81
CA LEU A 130 23.82 -5.57 8.69
C LEU A 130 24.30 -4.69 9.85
N CYS A 131 23.54 -3.66 10.22
CA CYS A 131 23.81 -2.83 11.39
C CYS A 131 23.74 -3.65 12.68
N TYR A 132 22.77 -4.55 12.81
CA TYR A 132 22.63 -5.47 13.95
C TYR A 132 23.85 -6.41 14.05
N LYS A 133 24.30 -6.98 12.93
CA LYS A 133 25.54 -7.78 12.88
C LYS A 133 26.74 -7.00 13.42
N ARG A 134 26.92 -5.75 12.98
CA ARG A 134 27.99 -4.87 13.46
C ARG A 134 27.85 -4.51 14.94
N PHE A 135 26.64 -4.18 15.39
CA PHE A 135 26.34 -3.85 16.78
C PHE A 135 26.60 -5.02 17.73
N THR A 136 26.21 -6.24 17.34
CA THR A 136 26.45 -7.44 18.17
C THR A 136 27.92 -7.81 18.26
N ALA A 137 28.72 -7.50 17.23
CA ALA A 137 30.17 -7.67 17.23
C ALA A 137 30.90 -6.57 18.02
N ASN A 138 30.45 -5.31 17.91
CA ASN A 138 31.00 -4.16 18.62
C ASN A 138 29.87 -3.14 18.89
N ASN A 139 29.51 -2.95 20.15
CA ASN A 139 28.45 -2.03 20.59
C ASN A 139 28.94 -0.58 20.80
N SER A 140 29.80 -0.09 19.92
CA SER A 140 30.25 1.31 19.90
C SER A 140 29.09 2.29 19.69
N LEU A 141 29.28 3.56 20.05
CA LEU A 141 28.28 4.61 19.84
C LEU A 141 27.91 4.78 18.36
N LEU A 142 28.88 4.64 17.44
CA LEU A 142 28.62 4.68 16.00
C LEU A 142 27.69 3.53 15.56
N ASN A 143 27.98 2.29 15.97
CA ASN A 143 27.13 1.15 15.62
C ASN A 143 25.75 1.24 16.29
N THR A 144 25.65 1.86 17.46
CA THR A 144 24.40 2.15 18.16
C THR A 144 23.56 3.17 17.38
N PHE A 145 24.18 4.26 16.92
CA PHE A 145 23.53 5.25 16.07
C PHE A 145 23.08 4.67 14.73
N LEU A 146 23.95 3.93 14.04
CA LEU A 146 23.62 3.28 12.76
C LEU A 146 22.49 2.26 12.90
N LEU A 147 22.40 1.56 14.04
CA LEU A 147 21.28 0.67 14.33
C LEU A 147 19.98 1.46 14.54
N GLY A 148 20.00 2.53 15.35
CA GLY A 148 18.83 3.39 15.58
C GLY A 148 18.34 4.05 14.29
N LEU A 149 19.25 4.57 13.47
CA LEU A 149 18.96 5.11 12.15
C LEU A 149 18.33 4.06 11.23
N ALA A 150 18.90 2.84 11.19
CA ALA A 150 18.33 1.75 10.39
C ALA A 150 16.92 1.36 10.84
N VAL A 151 16.64 1.36 12.16
CA VAL A 151 15.29 1.12 12.69
C VAL A 151 14.32 2.22 12.25
N ALA A 152 14.70 3.50 12.35
CA ALA A 152 13.85 4.60 11.91
C ALA A 152 13.51 4.49 10.41
N LEU A 153 14.52 4.30 9.55
CA LEU A 153 14.32 4.19 8.10
C LEU A 153 13.50 2.95 7.71
N LEU A 154 13.66 1.86 8.46
CA LEU A 154 12.84 0.66 8.33
C LEU A 154 11.37 0.94 8.65
N LEU A 155 11.08 1.63 9.77
CA LEU A 155 9.73 2.05 10.15
C LEU A 155 9.11 3.05 9.15
N TYR A 156 9.93 3.94 8.57
CA TYR A 156 9.53 4.85 7.50
C TYR A 156 9.16 4.14 6.19
N SER A 157 9.45 2.84 6.05
CA SER A 157 9.13 2.08 4.83
C SER A 157 7.74 1.46 4.88
N LYS A 158 7.39 0.78 5.99
CA LYS A 158 6.08 0.10 6.15
C LYS A 158 5.87 -0.25 7.63
N TYR A 159 4.63 -0.21 8.12
CA TYR A 159 4.33 -0.52 9.54
C TYR A 159 4.71 -1.94 9.96
N HIS A 160 4.71 -2.91 9.04
CA HIS A 160 5.16 -4.30 9.30
C HIS A 160 6.62 -4.39 9.78
N ALA A 161 7.43 -3.35 9.56
CA ALA A 161 8.76 -3.20 10.12
C ALA A 161 8.85 -3.45 11.64
N VAL A 162 7.80 -3.11 12.38
CA VAL A 162 7.77 -3.30 13.85
C VAL A 162 7.96 -4.77 14.23
N LEU A 163 7.46 -5.70 13.40
CA LEU A 163 7.59 -7.14 13.63
C LEU A 163 9.07 -7.57 13.57
N ILE A 164 9.85 -7.01 12.64
CA ILE A 164 11.28 -7.33 12.51
C ILE A 164 12.01 -6.93 13.79
N VAL A 165 11.82 -5.69 14.25
CA VAL A 165 12.47 -5.18 15.47
C VAL A 165 12.05 -6.03 16.68
N PHE A 166 10.76 -6.32 16.81
CA PHE A 166 10.22 -7.16 17.88
C PHE A 166 10.84 -8.56 17.91
N PHE A 167 10.87 -9.27 16.79
CA PHE A 167 11.41 -10.63 16.74
C PHE A 167 12.94 -10.68 16.88
N VAL A 168 13.66 -9.62 16.50
CA VAL A 168 15.09 -9.51 16.82
C VAL A 168 15.31 -9.38 18.33
N LEU A 169 14.53 -8.54 19.03
CA LEU A 169 14.59 -8.43 20.49
C LEU A 169 14.29 -9.77 21.17
N LEU A 170 13.25 -10.49 20.72
CA LEU A 170 12.93 -11.82 21.24
C LEU A 170 14.02 -12.86 20.96
N SER A 171 14.72 -12.77 19.83
CA SER A 171 15.81 -13.70 19.48
C SER A 171 17.01 -13.59 20.44
N ASN A 172 17.18 -12.43 21.09
CA ASN A 172 18.33 -12.08 21.90
C ASN A 172 17.94 -11.17 23.08
N LEU A 173 17.33 -11.77 24.11
CA LEU A 173 16.91 -11.05 25.33
C LEU A 173 18.07 -10.35 26.08
N ARG A 174 19.32 -10.76 25.84
CA ARG A 174 20.50 -10.06 26.40
C ARG A 174 20.67 -8.64 25.85
N LEU A 175 19.93 -8.25 24.81
CA LEU A 175 19.92 -6.86 24.34
C LEU A 175 19.36 -5.90 25.40
N PHE A 176 18.44 -6.36 26.25
CA PHE A 176 17.87 -5.55 27.34
C PHE A 176 18.85 -5.26 28.47
N THR A 177 20.00 -5.95 28.54
CA THR A 177 21.04 -5.63 29.53
C THR A 177 22.01 -4.54 29.05
N LYS A 178 21.90 -4.11 27.78
CA LYS A 178 22.81 -3.13 27.16
C LYS A 178 22.12 -1.77 27.07
N TYR A 179 22.66 -0.75 27.76
CA TYR A 179 22.14 0.62 27.66
C TYR A 179 22.12 1.13 26.21
N GLN A 180 23.06 0.67 25.37
CA GLN A 180 23.12 1.03 23.96
C GLN A 180 21.87 0.60 23.18
N THR A 181 21.20 -0.49 23.57
CA THR A 181 19.94 -0.91 22.95
C THR A 181 18.86 0.15 23.16
N TYR A 182 18.77 0.71 24.37
CA TYR A 182 17.85 1.80 24.69
C TYR A 182 18.23 3.09 23.97
N LEU A 183 19.53 3.39 23.87
CA LEU A 183 20.01 4.55 23.11
C LEU A 183 19.67 4.43 21.61
N ALA A 184 19.85 3.26 21.00
CA ALA A 184 19.42 3.01 19.63
C ALA A 184 17.90 3.18 19.47
N GLY A 185 17.11 2.70 20.43
CA GLY A 185 15.66 2.89 20.48
C GLY A 185 15.25 4.37 20.59
N LEU A 186 15.94 5.14 21.44
CA LEU A 186 15.73 6.58 21.58
C LEU A 186 16.06 7.32 20.29
N ILE A 187 17.20 7.01 19.66
CA ILE A 187 17.58 7.57 18.35
C ILE A 187 16.52 7.27 17.31
N ALA A 188 16.06 6.01 17.24
CA ALA A 188 15.02 5.62 16.30
C ALA A 188 13.71 6.38 16.53
N LEU A 189 13.30 6.54 17.80
CA LEU A 189 12.10 7.27 18.19
C LEU A 189 12.20 8.75 17.81
N LEU A 190 13.33 9.41 18.10
CA LEU A 190 13.54 10.81 17.77
C LEU A 190 13.53 11.04 16.25
N LEU A 191 14.17 10.14 15.49
CA LEU A 191 14.18 10.23 14.03
C LEU A 191 12.81 9.93 13.41
N PHE A 192 12.02 9.03 14.01
CA PHE A 192 10.67 8.69 13.55
C PHE A 192 9.57 9.61 14.10
N ALA A 193 9.91 10.50 15.06
CA ALA A 193 8.97 11.41 15.72
C ALA A 193 8.16 12.29 14.74
N PRO A 194 8.72 12.81 13.63
CA PRO A 194 7.91 13.57 12.67
C PRO A 194 6.72 12.79 12.10
N HIS A 195 6.89 11.47 11.85
CA HIS A 195 5.78 10.63 11.41
C HIS A 195 4.74 10.42 12.52
N LEU A 196 5.18 10.20 13.75
CA LEU A 196 4.27 10.04 14.90
C LEU A 196 3.48 11.33 15.18
N TRP A 197 4.13 12.49 15.04
CA TRP A 197 3.46 13.78 15.13
C TRP A 197 2.43 13.97 14.03
N TRP A 198 2.76 13.60 12.79
CA TRP A 198 1.81 13.62 11.68
C TRP A 198 0.60 12.72 11.95
N GLN A 199 0.83 11.50 12.45
CA GLN A 199 -0.26 10.59 12.84
C GLN A 199 -1.16 11.20 13.91
N TYR A 200 -0.58 11.83 14.92
CA TYR A 200 -1.34 12.52 15.97
C TYR A 200 -2.24 13.62 15.38
N GLN A 201 -1.72 14.46 14.49
CA GLN A 201 -2.50 15.52 13.80
C GLN A 201 -3.62 14.96 12.91
N HIS A 202 -3.48 13.71 12.46
CA HIS A 202 -4.43 13.02 11.61
C HIS A 202 -5.27 11.97 12.36
N ASN A 203 -5.39 12.07 13.67
CA ASN A 203 -6.19 11.17 14.52
C ASN A 203 -5.82 9.68 14.34
N TRP A 204 -4.53 9.40 14.16
CA TRP A 204 -3.96 8.05 13.99
C TRP A 204 -4.58 7.27 12.83
N VAL A 205 -4.93 7.97 11.74
CA VAL A 205 -5.69 7.41 10.62
C VAL A 205 -5.11 6.10 10.10
N SER A 206 -3.80 5.99 9.92
CA SER A 206 -3.21 4.77 9.38
C SER A 206 -3.26 3.60 10.34
N PHE A 207 -3.04 3.85 11.63
CA PHE A 207 -3.13 2.80 12.64
C PHE A 207 -4.56 2.30 12.80
N ARG A 208 -5.53 3.22 12.78
CA ARG A 208 -6.94 2.85 12.80
C ARG A 208 -7.31 2.02 11.59
N TYR A 209 -6.85 2.44 10.41
CA TYR A 209 -7.05 1.70 9.18
C TYR A 209 -6.48 0.28 9.32
N HIS A 210 -5.19 0.11 9.63
CA HIS A 210 -4.56 -1.21 9.71
C HIS A 210 -5.09 -2.11 10.84
N LEU A 211 -5.50 -1.55 11.99
CA LEU A 211 -5.93 -2.33 13.16
C LEU A 211 -7.43 -2.64 13.20
N PHE A 212 -8.27 -1.74 12.68
CA PHE A 212 -9.73 -1.82 12.86
C PHE A 212 -10.53 -1.83 11.55
N GLU A 213 -9.99 -1.28 10.46
CA GLU A 213 -10.74 -1.12 9.20
C GLU A 213 -10.25 -2.07 8.09
N SER A 214 -8.96 -2.39 8.05
CA SER A 214 -8.36 -3.31 7.09
C SER A 214 -8.50 -4.74 7.60
N ASN A 215 -9.10 -5.62 6.80
CA ASN A 215 -9.13 -7.08 7.04
C ASN A 215 -9.87 -7.59 8.28
N VAL A 216 -11.04 -7.01 8.61
CA VAL A 216 -11.99 -7.63 9.56
C VAL A 216 -13.10 -8.32 8.78
N ASN A 217 -12.76 -9.43 8.16
CA ASN A 217 -13.70 -10.24 7.39
C ASN A 217 -14.17 -11.47 8.19
N ALA A 218 -15.36 -11.98 7.90
CA ALA A 218 -15.71 -13.31 8.39
C ALA A 218 -14.69 -14.32 7.87
N TYR A 219 -14.13 -15.14 8.77
CA TYR A 219 -13.10 -16.10 8.40
C TYR A 219 -13.56 -17.02 7.27
N LYS A 220 -12.71 -17.16 6.25
CA LYS A 220 -12.85 -18.16 5.20
C LYS A 220 -11.63 -19.05 5.22
N PHE A 221 -11.83 -20.36 5.15
CA PHE A 221 -10.72 -21.33 5.06
C PHE A 221 -9.75 -21.00 3.91
N SER A 222 -10.27 -20.43 2.82
CA SER A 222 -9.45 -19.98 1.69
C SER A 222 -8.40 -18.94 2.07
N PHE A 223 -8.63 -18.07 3.06
CA PHE A 223 -7.64 -17.07 3.48
C PHE A 223 -6.34 -17.72 3.98
N THR A 224 -6.47 -18.79 4.76
CA THR A 224 -5.32 -19.52 5.30
C THR A 224 -4.62 -20.34 4.22
N THR A 225 -5.38 -21.01 3.34
CA THR A 225 -4.77 -21.80 2.26
C THR A 225 -4.12 -20.92 1.20
N GLU A 226 -4.76 -19.82 0.80
CA GLU A 226 -4.20 -18.78 -0.08
C GLU A 226 -2.94 -18.18 0.53
N TYR A 227 -2.91 -17.93 1.85
CA TYR A 227 -1.71 -17.45 2.53
C TYR A 227 -0.55 -18.46 2.42
N LEU A 228 -0.79 -19.74 2.76
CA LEU A 228 0.23 -20.79 2.72
C LEU A 228 0.78 -21.02 1.30
N LEU A 229 -0.13 -21.10 0.31
CA LEU A 229 0.25 -21.19 -1.10
C LEU A 229 0.98 -19.93 -1.56
N GLY A 230 0.52 -18.76 -1.14
CA GLY A 230 1.13 -17.47 -1.43
C GLY A 230 2.58 -17.40 -0.95
N GLN A 231 2.91 -17.93 0.22
CA GLN A 231 4.30 -17.95 0.71
C GLN A 231 5.22 -18.81 -0.16
N LEU A 232 4.74 -19.97 -0.61
CA LEU A 232 5.48 -20.82 -1.53
C LEU A 232 5.67 -20.13 -2.89
N LEU A 233 4.61 -19.53 -3.42
CA LEU A 233 4.60 -18.87 -4.72
C LEU A 233 5.42 -17.57 -4.74
N LEU A 234 5.54 -16.87 -3.61
CA LEU A 234 6.30 -15.63 -3.48
C LEU A 234 7.79 -15.84 -3.77
N ALA A 235 8.37 -16.94 -3.26
CA ALA A 235 9.72 -17.34 -3.63
C ALA A 235 9.82 -17.93 -5.05
N GLY A 236 8.69 -18.27 -5.68
CA GLY A 236 8.58 -18.88 -7.01
C GLY A 236 7.96 -20.29 -6.94
N PRO A 237 7.16 -20.71 -7.93
CA PRO A 237 6.35 -21.94 -7.85
C PRO A 237 7.16 -23.22 -7.60
N ILE A 238 8.44 -23.24 -7.96
CA ILE A 238 9.34 -24.37 -7.66
C ILE A 238 10.42 -23.99 -6.65
N ALA A 239 10.97 -22.77 -6.77
CA ALA A 239 11.99 -22.28 -5.87
C ALA A 239 11.49 -22.21 -4.41
N GLY A 240 10.23 -21.87 -4.16
CA GLY A 240 9.64 -21.85 -2.82
C GLY A 240 9.69 -23.19 -2.10
N PHE A 241 9.45 -24.30 -2.81
CA PHE A 241 9.53 -25.65 -2.24
C PHE A 241 10.97 -26.09 -1.89
N ILE A 242 11.98 -25.35 -2.33
CA ILE A 242 13.38 -25.61 -2.01
C ILE A 242 13.89 -24.60 -0.98
N LEU A 243 13.72 -23.31 -1.28
CA LEU A 243 14.26 -22.20 -0.51
C LEU A 243 13.61 -22.06 0.86
N LEU A 244 12.28 -22.18 0.95
CA LEU A 244 11.61 -22.08 2.25
C LEU A 244 12.03 -23.24 3.16
N PRO A 245 11.85 -24.53 2.80
CA PRO A 245 12.32 -25.61 3.67
C PRO A 245 13.81 -25.52 3.99
N ALA A 246 14.68 -25.15 3.04
CA ALA A 246 16.10 -24.95 3.30
C ALA A 246 16.34 -23.88 4.39
N ALA A 247 15.64 -22.74 4.34
CA ALA A 247 15.73 -21.70 5.35
C ALA A 247 15.20 -22.16 6.73
N PHE A 248 14.08 -22.91 6.77
CA PHE A 248 13.51 -23.45 8.01
C PHE A 248 14.40 -24.54 8.66
N LEU A 249 15.01 -25.39 7.84
CA LEU A 249 15.86 -26.51 8.27
C LEU A 249 17.27 -26.08 8.67
N TYR A 250 17.72 -24.89 8.24
CA TYR A 250 19.01 -24.35 8.63
C TYR A 250 19.08 -24.13 10.15
N LYS A 251 20.18 -24.57 10.76
CA LYS A 251 20.50 -24.32 12.16
C LYS A 251 21.45 -23.11 12.24
N PRO A 252 20.99 -21.95 12.74
CA PRO A 252 21.81 -20.76 12.87
C PRO A 252 23.06 -20.99 13.72
N THR A 253 24.18 -20.45 13.27
CA THR A 253 25.49 -20.52 13.93
C THR A 253 25.90 -19.20 14.56
N THR A 254 25.40 -18.07 14.05
CA THR A 254 25.69 -16.73 14.58
C THR A 254 24.47 -16.06 15.23
N THR A 255 24.70 -15.05 16.07
CA THR A 255 23.64 -14.23 16.66
C THR A 255 22.76 -13.54 15.59
N THR A 256 23.37 -13.15 14.47
CA THR A 256 22.64 -12.54 13.35
C THR A 256 21.75 -13.56 12.63
N GLU A 257 22.28 -14.75 12.33
CA GLU A 257 21.48 -15.83 11.74
C GLU A 257 20.32 -16.26 12.64
N LYS A 258 20.54 -16.26 13.97
CA LYS A 258 19.47 -16.55 14.95
C LYS A 258 18.36 -15.50 14.88
N ALA A 259 18.73 -14.22 14.80
CA ALA A 259 17.79 -13.11 14.67
C ALA A 259 17.02 -13.13 13.34
N LEU A 260 17.72 -13.44 12.23
CA LEU A 260 17.09 -13.66 10.91
C LEU A 260 16.06 -14.78 10.97
N ARG A 261 16.41 -15.93 11.57
CA ARG A 261 15.49 -17.07 11.72
C ARG A 261 14.29 -16.73 12.57
N PHE A 262 14.48 -16.11 13.73
CA PHE A 262 13.37 -15.68 14.60
C PHE A 262 12.45 -14.70 13.91
N SER A 263 13.00 -13.74 13.16
CA SER A 263 12.19 -12.76 12.42
C SER A 263 11.41 -13.41 11.29
N MET A 264 12.03 -14.32 10.53
CA MET A 264 11.35 -15.10 9.49
C MET A 264 10.19 -15.92 10.07
N LEU A 265 10.45 -16.71 11.12
CA LEU A 265 9.44 -17.53 11.79
C LEU A 265 8.32 -16.67 12.36
N GLY A 266 8.69 -15.60 13.06
CA GLY A 266 7.74 -14.70 13.70
C GLY A 266 6.83 -14.00 12.69
N ILE A 267 7.38 -13.50 11.58
CA ILE A 267 6.59 -12.89 10.50
C ILE A 267 5.63 -13.93 9.90
N TYR A 268 6.11 -15.12 9.56
CA TYR A 268 5.24 -16.14 8.96
C TYR A 268 4.14 -16.63 9.91
N VAL A 269 4.45 -16.78 11.20
CA VAL A 269 3.46 -17.17 12.20
C VAL A 269 2.47 -16.03 12.46
N PHE A 270 2.94 -14.79 12.59
CA PHE A 270 2.08 -13.63 12.80
C PHE A 270 1.03 -13.50 11.69
N PHE A 271 1.46 -13.58 10.44
CA PHE A 271 0.54 -13.48 9.31
C PHE A 271 -0.32 -14.73 9.10
N LEU A 272 0.15 -15.92 9.50
CA LEU A 272 -0.70 -17.10 9.57
C LEU A 272 -1.83 -16.92 10.59
N LEU A 273 -1.55 -16.31 11.74
CA LEU A 273 -2.58 -15.99 12.73
C LEU A 273 -3.50 -14.87 12.24
N SER A 274 -2.95 -13.89 11.52
CA SER A 274 -3.72 -12.81 10.89
C SER A 274 -4.69 -13.34 9.83
N SER A 275 -4.35 -14.41 9.11
CA SER A 275 -5.24 -15.00 8.09
C SER A 275 -6.53 -15.58 8.68
N LEU A 276 -6.58 -15.82 10.00
CA LEU A 276 -7.79 -16.24 10.71
C LEU A 276 -8.81 -15.11 10.88
N ARG A 277 -8.39 -13.84 10.69
CA ARG A 277 -9.25 -12.66 10.84
C ARG A 277 -9.59 -11.97 9.52
N GLY A 278 -8.82 -12.22 8.47
CA GLY A 278 -9.03 -11.65 7.14
C GLY A 278 -8.03 -12.15 6.12
N LYS A 279 -8.16 -11.71 4.87
CA LYS A 279 -7.25 -12.11 3.79
C LYS A 279 -5.88 -11.44 3.99
N VAL A 280 -4.81 -12.22 3.95
CA VAL A 280 -3.44 -11.68 4.03
C VAL A 280 -2.84 -11.65 2.63
N GLU A 281 -2.42 -10.46 2.20
CA GLU A 281 -1.74 -10.34 0.91
C GLU A 281 -0.32 -10.90 0.99
N ALA A 282 0.08 -11.64 -0.04
CA ALA A 282 1.34 -12.38 -0.02
C ALA A 282 2.56 -11.47 0.19
N ASN A 283 2.54 -10.24 -0.36
CA ASN A 283 3.63 -9.28 -0.21
C ASN A 283 3.83 -8.78 1.23
N TRP A 284 2.88 -8.98 2.16
CA TRP A 284 3.02 -8.53 3.55
C TRP A 284 4.20 -9.20 4.28
N THR A 285 4.60 -10.40 3.85
CA THR A 285 5.75 -11.15 4.38
C THR A 285 7.05 -10.88 3.63
N SER A 286 7.06 -9.98 2.64
CA SER A 286 8.23 -9.64 1.82
C SER A 286 9.54 -9.39 2.60
N PRO A 287 9.58 -8.74 3.79
CA PRO A 287 10.84 -8.59 4.53
C PRO A 287 11.45 -9.92 4.99
N ALA A 288 10.66 -10.98 5.14
CA ALA A 288 11.17 -12.31 5.48
C ALA A 288 12.07 -12.88 4.37
N LEU A 289 11.97 -12.40 3.12
CA LEU A 289 12.86 -12.82 2.02
C LEU A 289 14.33 -12.59 2.33
N VAL A 290 14.68 -11.54 3.08
CA VAL A 290 16.08 -11.30 3.51
C VAL A 290 16.61 -12.51 4.28
N ALA A 291 15.82 -13.01 5.24
CA ALA A 291 16.18 -14.18 6.03
C ALA A 291 16.12 -15.47 5.20
N VAL A 292 15.10 -15.64 4.35
CA VAL A 292 14.99 -16.82 3.47
C VAL A 292 16.22 -16.94 2.57
N ILE A 293 16.64 -15.86 1.91
CA ILE A 293 17.81 -15.87 1.02
C ILE A 293 19.09 -16.24 1.78
N VAL A 294 19.34 -15.61 2.93
CA VAL A 294 20.57 -15.86 3.72
C VAL A 294 20.58 -17.29 4.27
N LEU A 295 19.50 -17.73 4.91
CA LEU A 295 19.46 -19.03 5.60
C LEU A 295 19.39 -20.19 4.60
N ALA A 296 18.60 -20.06 3.53
CA ALA A 296 18.55 -21.06 2.46
C ALA A 296 19.91 -21.20 1.77
N HIS A 297 20.60 -20.08 1.51
CA HIS A 297 21.97 -20.11 0.98
C HIS A 297 22.89 -20.93 1.88
N GLN A 298 22.93 -20.62 3.18
CA GLN A 298 23.83 -21.29 4.13
C GLN A 298 23.52 -22.80 4.25
N TYR A 299 22.25 -23.19 4.15
CA TYR A 299 21.85 -24.60 4.14
C TYR A 299 22.28 -25.32 2.86
N LEU A 300 21.95 -24.77 1.69
CA LEU A 300 22.26 -25.38 0.39
C LEU A 300 23.77 -25.43 0.14
N GLN A 301 24.52 -24.44 0.63
CA GLN A 301 25.98 -24.40 0.52
C GLN A 301 26.66 -25.56 1.26
N ASN A 302 26.09 -26.03 2.36
CA ASN A 302 26.72 -27.04 3.19
C ASN A 302 26.70 -28.44 2.53
N GLN A 303 25.72 -28.72 1.67
CA GLN A 303 25.59 -29.98 0.91
C GLN A 303 25.71 -31.28 1.72
N GLN A 304 25.45 -31.23 3.04
CA GLN A 304 25.59 -32.39 3.92
C GLN A 304 24.39 -33.35 3.83
N THR A 305 23.19 -32.84 3.53
CA THR A 305 21.96 -33.64 3.45
C THR A 305 21.59 -33.97 2.01
N ILE A 306 20.85 -35.07 1.80
CA ILE A 306 20.28 -35.42 0.49
C ILE A 306 19.41 -34.27 -0.05
N PHE A 307 18.62 -33.64 0.82
CA PHE A 307 17.77 -32.50 0.46
C PHE A 307 18.59 -31.31 -0.05
N SER A 308 19.69 -30.93 0.62
CA SER A 308 20.55 -29.83 0.16
C SER A 308 21.18 -30.09 -1.22
N ARG A 309 21.66 -31.31 -1.47
CA ARG A 309 22.26 -31.70 -2.76
C ARG A 309 21.23 -31.76 -3.88
N LYS A 310 20.11 -32.46 -3.66
CA LYS A 310 19.03 -32.59 -4.66
C LYS A 310 18.36 -31.25 -4.91
N GLY A 311 18.06 -30.50 -3.85
CA GLY A 311 17.48 -29.16 -3.93
C GLY A 311 18.33 -28.21 -4.77
N LEU A 312 19.65 -28.17 -4.55
CA LEU A 312 20.55 -27.37 -5.38
C LEU A 312 20.54 -27.81 -6.86
N LYS A 313 20.59 -29.12 -7.13
CA LYS A 313 20.51 -29.64 -8.51
C LYS A 313 19.21 -29.28 -9.20
N VAL A 314 18.07 -29.41 -8.50
CA VAL A 314 16.75 -29.05 -9.03
C VAL A 314 16.65 -27.55 -9.28
N LEU A 315 17.09 -26.72 -8.33
CA LEU A 315 17.08 -25.27 -8.45
C LEU A 315 17.93 -24.81 -9.65
N ALA A 316 19.14 -25.36 -9.81
CA ALA A 316 20.02 -25.06 -10.93
C ALA A 316 19.50 -25.61 -12.27
N GLY A 317 18.93 -26.82 -12.29
CA GLY A 317 18.39 -27.45 -13.49
C GLY A 317 17.15 -26.76 -14.03
N LEU A 318 16.33 -26.19 -13.16
CA LEU A 318 15.11 -25.45 -13.52
C LEU A 318 15.33 -23.95 -13.76
N LEU A 319 16.52 -23.45 -13.43
CA LEU A 319 16.85 -22.04 -13.60
C LEU A 319 16.64 -21.56 -15.06
N PRO A 320 17.08 -22.28 -16.11
CA PRO A 320 16.84 -21.84 -17.49
C PRO A 320 15.35 -21.71 -17.83
N ILE A 321 14.52 -22.64 -17.35
CA ILE A 321 13.06 -22.62 -17.55
C ILE A 321 12.45 -21.42 -16.82
N THR A 322 12.89 -21.18 -15.58
CA THR A 322 12.43 -20.04 -14.79
C THR A 322 12.80 -18.71 -15.45
N LEU A 323 14.03 -18.59 -15.94
CA LEU A 323 14.49 -17.40 -16.67
C LEU A 323 13.74 -17.21 -17.99
N LEU A 324 13.44 -18.28 -18.72
CA LEU A 324 12.62 -18.22 -19.94
C LEU A 324 11.21 -17.69 -19.63
N LEU A 325 10.55 -18.23 -18.61
CA LEU A 325 9.21 -17.79 -18.20
C LEU A 325 9.21 -16.34 -17.72
N ILE A 326 10.18 -15.95 -16.88
CA ILE A 326 10.32 -14.57 -16.39
C ILE A 326 10.55 -13.61 -17.57
N THR A 327 11.41 -13.99 -18.52
CA THR A 327 11.68 -13.19 -19.71
C THR A 327 10.43 -13.03 -20.57
N ALA A 328 9.67 -14.12 -20.77
CA ALA A 328 8.39 -14.06 -21.48
C ALA A 328 7.40 -13.11 -20.79
N VAL A 329 7.24 -13.22 -19.47
CA VAL A 329 6.36 -12.31 -18.70
C VAL A 329 6.84 -10.86 -18.81
N ARG A 330 8.15 -10.60 -18.73
CA ARG A 330 8.71 -9.25 -18.89
C ARG A 330 8.43 -8.66 -20.27
N ILE A 331 8.54 -9.46 -21.33
CA ILE A 331 8.20 -9.04 -22.70
C ILE A 331 6.70 -8.74 -22.79
N ILE A 332 5.83 -9.60 -22.24
CA ILE A 332 4.37 -9.39 -22.22
C ILE A 332 3.98 -8.11 -21.46
N MET A 333 4.73 -7.76 -20.42
CA MET A 333 4.52 -6.51 -19.67
C MET A 333 4.94 -5.26 -20.46
N ILE A 334 5.87 -5.39 -21.41
CA ILE A 334 6.37 -4.28 -22.26
C ILE A 334 5.52 -4.14 -23.53
N ALA A 335 5.14 -5.26 -24.14
CA ALA A 335 4.47 -5.32 -25.43
C ALA A 335 3.14 -6.08 -25.32
N ASP A 336 2.09 -5.49 -25.88
CA ASP A 336 0.76 -6.10 -25.92
C ASP A 336 0.66 -7.18 -27.01
N ILE A 337 1.25 -8.35 -26.74
CA ILE A 337 1.33 -9.47 -27.69
C ILE A 337 0.39 -10.63 -27.36
N VAL A 338 -0.30 -10.57 -26.21
CA VAL A 338 -1.19 -11.64 -25.74
C VAL A 338 -2.59 -11.07 -25.53
N PRO A 339 -3.64 -11.67 -26.11
CA PRO A 339 -5.01 -11.15 -26.06
C PRO A 339 -5.69 -11.43 -24.70
N VAL A 340 -5.09 -10.99 -23.60
CA VAL A 340 -5.60 -11.13 -22.24
C VAL A 340 -5.94 -9.75 -21.71
N LYS A 341 -7.24 -9.42 -21.68
CA LYS A 341 -7.77 -8.12 -21.22
C LYS A 341 -7.25 -7.70 -19.85
N ALA A 342 -7.00 -8.64 -18.93
CA ALA A 342 -6.47 -8.31 -17.61
C ALA A 342 -5.02 -7.78 -17.66
N ILE A 343 -4.23 -8.25 -18.62
CA ILE A 343 -2.84 -7.79 -18.86
C ILE A 343 -2.88 -6.45 -19.59
N GLU A 344 -3.66 -6.36 -20.66
CA GLU A 344 -3.90 -5.13 -21.44
C GLU A 344 -4.28 -3.96 -20.51
N LYS A 345 -5.34 -4.13 -19.70
CA LYS A 345 -5.81 -3.10 -18.75
C LYS A 345 -4.76 -2.68 -17.72
N ARG A 346 -3.84 -3.58 -17.37
CA ARG A 346 -2.84 -3.35 -16.33
C ARG A 346 -1.60 -2.64 -16.87
N TYR A 347 -1.15 -2.98 -18.07
CA TYR A 347 0.17 -2.58 -18.59
C TYR A 347 0.16 -1.76 -19.89
N HIS A 348 -0.94 -1.74 -20.65
CA HIS A 348 -0.96 -1.25 -22.04
C HIS A 348 -2.13 -0.30 -22.36
N ALA A 349 -2.85 0.16 -21.34
CA ALA A 349 -4.17 0.75 -21.51
C ALA A 349 -4.22 2.26 -21.26
N TRP A 350 -3.14 2.92 -20.85
CA TRP A 350 -3.21 4.27 -20.29
C TRP A 350 -2.45 5.35 -21.06
N LYS A 351 -1.61 5.01 -22.03
CA LYS A 351 -0.88 6.03 -22.81
C LYS A 351 -1.75 6.86 -23.77
N GLU A 352 -2.80 6.26 -24.36
CA GLU A 352 -3.53 6.88 -25.47
C GLU A 352 -4.82 7.60 -25.06
N TRP A 353 -5.81 6.87 -24.53
CA TRP A 353 -7.14 7.43 -24.29
C TRP A 353 -7.18 8.60 -23.29
N PRO A 354 -6.27 8.72 -22.28
CA PRO A 354 -6.27 9.91 -21.43
C PRO A 354 -5.93 11.19 -22.18
N ALA A 355 -5.09 11.13 -23.22
CA ALA A 355 -4.80 12.26 -24.09
C ALA A 355 -6.03 12.67 -24.92
N VAL A 356 -6.74 11.68 -25.49
CA VAL A 356 -8.02 11.92 -26.20
C VAL A 356 -9.05 12.57 -25.27
N MET A 357 -9.14 12.07 -24.04
CA MET A 357 -10.05 12.65 -23.04
C MET A 357 -9.62 14.04 -22.60
N LYS A 358 -8.32 14.35 -22.55
CA LYS A 358 -7.84 15.71 -22.27
C LYS A 358 -8.32 16.72 -23.30
N GLU A 359 -8.32 16.35 -24.57
CA GLU A 359 -8.87 17.18 -25.65
C GLU A 359 -10.38 17.37 -25.49
N LYS A 360 -11.13 16.27 -25.29
CA LYS A 360 -12.59 16.30 -25.08
C LYS A 360 -13.01 17.13 -23.88
N THR A 361 -12.23 17.09 -22.80
CA THR A 361 -12.48 17.86 -21.57
C THR A 361 -11.86 19.26 -21.60
N LYS A 362 -11.21 19.65 -22.70
CA LYS A 362 -10.51 20.93 -22.86
C LYS A 362 -9.50 21.21 -21.74
N GLY A 363 -8.87 20.15 -21.22
CA GLY A 363 -7.91 20.25 -20.12
C GLY A 363 -8.52 20.53 -18.74
N LEU A 364 -9.84 20.54 -18.58
CA LEU A 364 -10.49 20.76 -17.28
C LEU A 364 -10.17 19.62 -16.29
N PRO A 365 -10.17 19.88 -14.97
CA PRO A 365 -9.95 18.82 -13.98
C PRO A 365 -10.99 17.70 -14.06
N VAL A 366 -10.59 16.50 -13.67
CA VAL A 366 -11.43 15.30 -13.75
C VAL A 366 -11.70 14.72 -12.36
N VAL A 367 -12.91 14.22 -12.13
CA VAL A 367 -13.31 13.55 -10.89
C VAL A 367 -13.70 12.11 -11.21
N PHE A 368 -12.98 11.16 -10.64
CA PHE A 368 -13.35 9.75 -10.66
C PHE A 368 -14.14 9.39 -9.40
N SER A 369 -15.16 8.56 -9.57
CA SER A 369 -15.88 7.96 -8.44
C SER A 369 -15.16 6.69 -7.95
N ASN A 370 -14.95 6.59 -6.64
CA ASN A 370 -14.54 5.37 -5.93
C ASN A 370 -13.28 4.68 -6.49
N SER A 371 -12.34 5.43 -7.06
CA SER A 371 -11.10 4.83 -7.56
C SER A 371 -9.93 5.81 -7.56
N TYR A 372 -9.16 5.76 -6.47
CA TYR A 372 -7.89 6.47 -6.40
C TYR A 372 -6.88 5.95 -7.43
N GLN A 373 -6.95 4.67 -7.80
CA GLN A 373 -6.08 4.06 -8.80
C GLN A 373 -6.32 4.65 -10.18
N ARG A 374 -7.58 4.65 -10.65
CA ARG A 374 -7.94 5.25 -11.94
C ARG A 374 -7.69 6.76 -11.96
N ALA A 375 -8.05 7.45 -10.89
CA ALA A 375 -7.78 8.89 -10.74
C ALA A 375 -6.29 9.20 -10.90
N SER A 376 -5.43 8.45 -10.21
CA SER A 376 -3.98 8.71 -10.22
C SER A 376 -3.34 8.33 -11.54
N LYS A 377 -3.74 7.22 -12.16
CA LYS A 377 -3.27 6.85 -13.51
C LYS A 377 -3.70 7.86 -14.56
N TYR A 378 -4.96 8.27 -14.55
CA TYR A 378 -5.44 9.29 -15.46
C TYR A 378 -4.67 10.59 -15.28
N TRP A 379 -4.44 11.02 -14.04
CA TRP A 379 -3.63 12.21 -13.76
C TRP A 379 -2.24 12.09 -14.35
N PHE A 380 -1.53 10.99 -14.08
CA PHE A 380 -0.18 10.78 -14.59
C PHE A 380 -0.11 10.88 -16.13
N TYR A 381 -1.02 10.21 -16.84
CA TYR A 381 -0.98 10.11 -18.30
C TYR A 381 -1.61 11.30 -19.05
N SER A 382 -2.61 11.97 -18.48
CA SER A 382 -3.21 13.18 -19.07
C SER A 382 -2.49 14.47 -18.67
N GLY A 383 -1.85 14.48 -17.50
CA GLY A 383 -1.37 15.69 -16.84
C GLY A 383 -2.48 16.59 -16.28
N GLN A 384 -3.74 16.14 -16.27
CA GLN A 384 -4.86 16.89 -15.69
C GLN A 384 -5.01 16.58 -14.20
N ILE A 385 -5.24 17.64 -13.40
CA ILE A 385 -5.58 17.48 -11.99
C ILE A 385 -6.80 16.56 -11.90
N THR A 386 -6.65 15.48 -11.13
CA THR A 386 -7.69 14.47 -10.99
C THR A 386 -8.00 14.25 -9.52
N TYR A 387 -9.27 14.10 -9.18
CA TYR A 387 -9.74 13.82 -7.83
C TYR A 387 -10.46 12.47 -7.76
N SER A 388 -10.20 11.70 -6.70
CA SER A 388 -11.00 10.52 -6.38
C SER A 388 -12.05 10.87 -5.34
N GLN A 389 -13.30 11.01 -5.76
CA GLN A 389 -14.42 11.19 -4.85
C GLN A 389 -14.88 9.82 -4.33
N ASN A 390 -14.71 9.60 -3.04
CA ASN A 390 -15.14 8.36 -2.40
C ASN A 390 -16.56 8.49 -1.86
N TRP A 391 -17.40 7.53 -2.23
CA TRP A 391 -18.69 7.29 -1.65
C TRP A 391 -18.56 6.83 -0.20
N LEU A 392 -19.54 7.15 0.64
CA LEU A 392 -19.55 6.85 2.07
C LEU A 392 -19.33 5.37 2.43
N GLY A 393 -19.67 4.43 1.53
CA GLY A 393 -19.46 2.99 1.75
C GLY A 393 -18.08 2.49 1.36
N GLU A 394 -17.28 3.32 0.67
CA GLU A 394 -15.89 3.01 0.35
C GLU A 394 -14.94 3.44 1.47
N HIS A 395 -13.79 2.78 1.53
CA HIS A 395 -12.71 3.22 2.40
C HIS A 395 -12.19 4.59 1.96
N ARG A 396 -11.81 5.40 2.95
CA ARG A 396 -11.06 6.62 2.69
C ARG A 396 -9.70 6.27 2.08
N ASN A 397 -9.11 7.23 1.39
CA ASN A 397 -7.76 7.16 0.86
C ASN A 397 -7.11 8.55 0.94
N ASN A 398 -5.89 8.70 0.43
CA ASN A 398 -5.13 9.92 0.63
C ASN A 398 -5.68 11.15 -0.12
N TYR A 399 -6.55 10.97 -1.13
CA TYR A 399 -7.30 12.07 -1.74
C TYR A 399 -8.26 12.76 -0.76
N ASN A 400 -8.66 12.11 0.34
CA ASN A 400 -9.45 12.74 1.40
C ASN A 400 -8.62 13.77 2.21
N PHE A 401 -7.30 13.71 2.15
CA PHE A 401 -6.40 14.54 2.96
C PHE A 401 -5.71 15.62 2.13
N TRP A 402 -5.28 15.30 0.91
CA TRP A 402 -4.64 16.25 0.01
C TRP A 402 -5.51 17.46 -0.33
N PRO A 403 -4.92 18.61 -0.66
CA PRO A 403 -5.65 19.82 -1.03
C PRO A 403 -6.26 19.76 -2.44
N VAL A 404 -6.47 18.57 -3.01
CA VAL A 404 -7.03 18.39 -4.36
C VAL A 404 -8.49 18.81 -4.38
N GLU A 405 -9.34 18.23 -3.51
CA GLU A 405 -10.77 18.58 -3.42
C GLU A 405 -10.94 20.09 -3.17
N ASP A 406 -10.16 20.63 -2.22
CA ASP A 406 -10.15 22.06 -1.86
C ASP A 406 -9.90 22.96 -3.08
N SER A 407 -8.93 22.57 -3.92
CA SER A 407 -8.54 23.34 -5.10
C SER A 407 -9.57 23.31 -6.22
N LEU A 408 -10.49 22.35 -6.20
CA LEU A 408 -11.50 22.14 -7.23
C LEU A 408 -12.89 22.62 -6.81
N LEU A 409 -13.10 22.93 -5.54
CA LEU A 409 -14.40 23.37 -5.02
C LEU A 409 -14.93 24.59 -5.78
N GLY A 410 -16.13 24.47 -6.35
CA GLY A 410 -16.80 25.50 -7.14
C GLY A 410 -16.26 25.70 -8.56
N LYS A 411 -15.27 24.91 -9.00
CA LYS A 411 -14.73 24.98 -10.36
C LYS A 411 -15.43 23.99 -11.28
N SER A 412 -15.37 24.27 -12.58
CA SER A 412 -15.88 23.36 -13.60
C SER A 412 -14.96 22.15 -13.74
N VAL A 413 -15.56 20.96 -13.80
CA VAL A 413 -14.87 19.67 -13.85
C VAL A 413 -15.60 18.71 -14.79
N TYR A 414 -14.96 17.60 -15.13
CA TYR A 414 -15.62 16.44 -15.71
C TYR A 414 -15.67 15.29 -14.72
N PHE A 415 -16.84 14.68 -14.55
CA PHE A 415 -16.95 13.38 -13.89
C PHE A 415 -16.63 12.28 -14.89
N MET A 416 -15.91 11.25 -14.44
CA MET A 416 -15.64 10.04 -15.21
C MET A 416 -15.79 8.78 -14.36
N ASP A 417 -16.36 7.73 -14.95
CA ASP A 417 -16.33 6.39 -14.36
C ASP A 417 -16.51 5.30 -15.42
N VAL A 418 -16.17 4.07 -15.06
CA VAL A 418 -16.40 2.85 -15.86
C VAL A 418 -17.67 2.11 -15.42
N TYR A 419 -18.29 2.56 -14.33
CA TYR A 419 -19.52 2.00 -13.78
C TYR A 419 -20.69 2.95 -14.00
N GLN A 420 -21.90 2.39 -13.97
CA GLN A 420 -23.15 3.16 -14.03
C GLN A 420 -23.19 4.14 -15.20
N LEU A 421 -22.73 3.67 -16.38
CA LEU A 421 -22.57 4.47 -17.61
C LEU A 421 -23.84 5.24 -18.01
N TYR A 422 -25.02 4.71 -17.68
CA TYR A 422 -26.32 5.35 -17.91
C TYR A 422 -26.50 6.72 -17.23
N ARG A 423 -25.65 7.06 -16.24
CA ARG A 423 -25.67 8.36 -15.55
C ARG A 423 -24.95 9.45 -16.31
N PHE A 424 -24.09 9.10 -17.25
CA PHE A 424 -23.25 10.04 -17.98
C PHE A 424 -23.91 10.48 -19.28
N THR A 425 -23.67 11.73 -19.67
CA THR A 425 -24.20 12.31 -20.90
C THR A 425 -23.55 11.75 -22.15
N ASP A 426 -22.30 11.27 -22.04
CA ASP A 426 -21.54 10.73 -23.14
C ASP A 426 -20.58 9.64 -22.63
N SER A 427 -20.00 8.86 -23.54
CA SER A 427 -19.04 7.81 -23.19
C SER A 427 -18.01 7.58 -24.30
N LEU A 428 -16.84 7.08 -23.92
CA LEU A 428 -15.75 6.72 -24.82
C LEU A 428 -15.41 5.24 -24.64
N GLN A 429 -15.34 4.48 -25.75
CA GLN A 429 -14.78 3.14 -25.72
C GLN A 429 -13.26 3.22 -25.60
N THR A 430 -12.70 2.56 -24.59
CA THR A 430 -11.26 2.54 -24.30
C THR A 430 -10.78 1.10 -24.06
N PRO A 431 -9.45 0.84 -24.01
CA PRO A 431 -8.92 -0.48 -23.62
C PRO A 431 -9.38 -0.95 -22.22
N ILE A 432 -9.66 -0.01 -21.30
CA ILE A 432 -10.21 -0.36 -19.97
C ILE A 432 -11.71 -0.66 -19.98
N GLY A 433 -12.39 -0.45 -21.12
CA GLY A 433 -13.84 -0.57 -21.30
C GLY A 433 -14.47 0.77 -21.70
N TRP A 434 -15.80 0.84 -21.64
CA TRP A 434 -16.51 2.10 -21.78
C TRP A 434 -16.23 3.00 -20.57
N VAL A 435 -15.86 4.26 -20.82
CA VAL A 435 -15.69 5.31 -19.82
C VAL A 435 -16.77 6.35 -20.06
N GLY A 436 -17.72 6.46 -19.13
CA GLY A 436 -18.73 7.52 -19.15
C GLY A 436 -18.12 8.83 -18.67
N TYR A 437 -18.52 9.95 -19.28
CA TYR A 437 -18.08 11.28 -18.84
C TYR A 437 -19.19 12.34 -18.93
N GLN A 438 -19.15 13.30 -18.01
CA GLN A 438 -20.13 14.37 -17.92
C GLN A 438 -19.50 15.65 -17.38
N TYR A 439 -19.86 16.79 -17.98
CA TYR A 439 -19.45 18.11 -17.49
C TYR A 439 -20.27 18.52 -16.26
N ASP A 440 -19.59 19.03 -15.23
CA ASP A 440 -20.20 19.76 -14.12
C ASP A 440 -19.61 21.18 -14.08
N SER A 441 -20.50 22.18 -14.04
CA SER A 441 -20.12 23.58 -14.08
C SER A 441 -19.47 24.08 -12.78
N SER A 442 -19.76 23.41 -11.65
CA SER A 442 -19.28 23.81 -10.33
C SER A 442 -19.28 22.62 -9.38
N LEU A 443 -18.10 22.02 -9.20
CA LEU A 443 -17.91 20.89 -8.29
C LEU A 443 -18.35 21.25 -6.87
N ALA A 444 -19.32 20.49 -6.36
CA ALA A 444 -19.70 20.51 -4.95
C ALA A 444 -19.36 19.14 -4.35
N SER A 445 -18.28 19.08 -3.57
CA SER A 445 -17.87 17.89 -2.83
C SER A 445 -17.43 18.29 -1.42
N PHE A 446 -17.77 17.47 -0.43
CA PHE A 446 -17.73 17.86 0.97
C PHE A 446 -16.96 16.88 1.87
N ALA A 447 -15.99 16.13 1.32
CA ALA A 447 -15.36 15.02 2.03
C ALA A 447 -14.52 15.42 3.25
N LYS A 448 -14.09 16.69 3.33
CA LYS A 448 -13.36 17.23 4.50
C LYS A 448 -14.24 17.79 5.62
N ILE A 449 -15.56 17.86 5.44
CA ILE A 449 -16.46 18.18 6.55
C ILE A 449 -16.50 16.98 7.49
N ARG A 450 -16.18 17.17 8.77
CA ARG A 450 -16.23 16.09 9.75
C ARG A 450 -17.50 16.18 10.58
N ILE A 451 -18.17 15.04 10.72
CA ILE A 451 -19.34 14.86 11.57
C ILE A 451 -18.92 13.98 12.74
N GLU A 452 -18.79 14.59 13.91
CA GLU A 452 -18.31 13.96 15.13
C GLU A 452 -19.49 13.74 16.09
N THR A 453 -19.52 12.59 16.75
CA THR A 453 -20.50 12.29 17.79
C THR A 453 -19.84 11.50 18.91
N ALA A 454 -20.29 11.72 20.15
CA ALA A 454 -19.85 10.94 21.30
C ALA A 454 -20.43 9.51 21.30
N GLN A 455 -21.48 9.26 20.52
CA GLN A 455 -22.18 7.98 20.48
C GLN A 455 -21.57 7.05 19.43
N GLN A 456 -20.91 5.98 19.88
CA GLN A 456 -20.39 4.92 18.99
C GLN A 456 -21.38 3.77 18.80
N LYS A 457 -22.45 3.72 19.62
CA LYS A 457 -23.49 2.71 19.60
C LYS A 457 -24.85 3.36 19.88
N MET A 458 -25.83 3.03 19.04
CA MET A 458 -27.23 3.40 19.18
C MET A 458 -28.08 2.16 19.34
N VAL A 459 -29.06 2.23 20.24
CA VAL A 459 -30.10 1.21 20.42
C VAL A 459 -31.43 1.89 20.20
N VAL A 460 -32.22 1.37 19.26
CA VAL A 460 -33.52 1.91 18.88
C VAL A 460 -34.55 0.81 19.09
N LYS A 461 -35.53 1.08 19.94
CA LYS A 461 -36.66 0.18 20.16
C LYS A 461 -37.70 0.39 19.08
N LYS A 462 -38.33 -0.68 18.60
CA LYS A 462 -39.36 -0.66 17.53
C LYS A 462 -40.47 0.40 17.70
N GLU A 463 -40.79 0.77 18.94
CA GLU A 463 -41.82 1.77 19.27
C GLU A 463 -41.36 3.23 19.07
N ASN A 464 -40.04 3.51 19.09
CA ASN A 464 -39.43 4.81 18.80
C ASN A 464 -38.59 4.70 17.52
N GLN A 465 -39.23 4.88 16.37
CA GLN A 465 -38.63 4.59 15.05
C GLN A 465 -37.52 5.56 14.62
N SER A 466 -37.23 6.64 15.37
CA SER A 466 -36.21 7.63 14.96
C SER A 466 -34.89 7.45 15.72
N VAL A 467 -33.79 7.34 14.96
CA VAL A 467 -32.43 7.57 15.45
C VAL A 467 -32.26 9.07 15.66
N GLN A 468 -31.77 9.49 16.83
CA GLN A 468 -31.42 10.88 17.11
C GLN A 468 -29.99 10.93 17.64
N LEU A 469 -29.10 11.63 16.92
CA LEU A 469 -27.69 11.77 17.28
C LEU A 469 -27.33 13.23 17.45
N ASN A 470 -26.73 13.55 18.59
CA ASN A 470 -26.06 14.83 18.76
C ASN A 470 -24.75 14.80 17.98
N CYS A 471 -24.67 15.63 16.94
CA CYS A 471 -23.50 15.71 16.06
C CYS A 471 -22.88 17.10 16.11
N THR A 472 -21.56 17.14 16.15
CA THR A 472 -20.76 18.35 15.98
C THR A 472 -20.13 18.35 14.59
N PHE A 473 -20.28 19.46 13.88
CA PHE A 473 -19.83 19.61 12.50
C PHE A 473 -18.58 20.50 12.47
N SER A 474 -17.47 19.94 11.98
CA SER A 474 -16.24 20.68 11.72
C SER A 474 -16.16 20.99 10.23
N ILE A 475 -16.36 22.27 9.89
CA ILE A 475 -16.38 22.77 8.50
C ILE A 475 -15.12 23.61 8.25
N PRO A 476 -14.24 23.21 7.31
CA PRO A 476 -13.09 24.02 6.91
C PRO A 476 -13.52 25.40 6.38
N LYS A 477 -12.72 26.44 6.63
CA LYS A 477 -13.04 27.84 6.27
C LYS A 477 -13.43 28.03 4.79
N GLN A 478 -12.72 27.37 3.88
CA GLN A 478 -13.00 27.45 2.44
C GLN A 478 -14.35 26.79 2.06
N TYR A 479 -14.75 25.72 2.76
CA TYR A 479 -16.03 25.04 2.56
C TYR A 479 -17.14 25.94 3.08
N ALA A 480 -16.95 26.55 4.25
CA ALA A 480 -17.91 27.51 4.80
C ALA A 480 -18.15 28.71 3.87
N ALA A 481 -17.09 29.27 3.29
CA ALA A 481 -17.19 30.36 2.32
C ALA A 481 -17.92 29.93 1.04
N PHE A 482 -17.62 28.73 0.51
CA PHE A 482 -18.29 28.19 -0.67
C PHE A 482 -19.78 27.95 -0.42
N ILE A 483 -20.12 27.29 0.70
CA ILE A 483 -21.51 27.01 1.08
C ILE A 483 -22.25 28.34 1.27
N SER A 484 -21.70 29.30 2.01
CA SER A 484 -22.36 30.60 2.23
C SER A 484 -22.69 31.35 0.94
N LYS A 485 -21.82 31.28 -0.08
CA LYS A 485 -22.05 31.89 -1.40
C LYS A 485 -23.08 31.14 -2.25
N ASN A 486 -23.25 29.83 -2.03
CA ASN A 486 -24.10 28.96 -2.84
C ASN A 486 -25.31 28.47 -2.04
N LYS A 487 -26.40 29.25 -2.05
CA LYS A 487 -27.61 28.95 -1.24
C LYS A 487 -28.38 27.69 -1.69
N ASN A 488 -28.32 27.33 -2.98
CA ASN A 488 -29.02 26.18 -3.56
C ASN A 488 -28.03 25.11 -4.03
N LEU A 489 -27.38 24.42 -3.08
CA LEU A 489 -26.44 23.33 -3.38
C LEU A 489 -27.12 21.98 -3.64
N ALA A 490 -28.43 21.87 -3.40
CA ALA A 490 -29.18 20.61 -3.43
C ALA A 490 -28.46 19.53 -2.60
N ASP A 491 -28.00 19.93 -1.41
CA ASP A 491 -27.23 19.12 -0.49
C ASP A 491 -28.09 18.61 0.66
N THR A 492 -27.74 17.42 1.16
CA THR A 492 -28.43 16.79 2.28
C THR A 492 -27.48 15.87 3.03
N VAL A 493 -27.56 15.89 4.36
CA VAL A 493 -26.93 14.88 5.19
C VAL A 493 -27.76 13.61 5.09
N ARG A 494 -27.11 12.48 4.87
CA ARG A 494 -27.75 11.16 4.83
C ARG A 494 -26.99 10.15 5.67
N ALA A 495 -27.70 9.13 6.15
CA ALA A 495 -27.13 7.97 6.79
C ALA A 495 -27.11 6.80 5.80
N GLY A 496 -25.92 6.33 5.40
CA GLY A 496 -25.80 5.07 4.68
C GLY A 496 -25.79 3.91 5.66
N ILE A 497 -26.70 2.96 5.51
CA ILE A 497 -26.90 1.83 6.41
C ILE A 497 -26.28 0.56 5.83
N PHE A 498 -25.56 -0.17 6.68
CA PHE A 498 -24.81 -1.37 6.35
C PHE A 498 -25.16 -2.52 7.30
N ASN A 499 -25.25 -3.73 6.75
CA ASN A 499 -25.18 -4.96 7.53
C ASN A 499 -23.78 -5.57 7.33
N ARG A 500 -22.95 -5.51 8.38
CA ARG A 500 -21.50 -5.77 8.30
C ARG A 500 -20.83 -4.82 7.30
N GLU A 501 -20.48 -5.31 6.11
CA GLU A 501 -19.89 -4.56 4.99
C GLU A 501 -20.87 -4.38 3.84
N ARG A 502 -22.01 -5.08 3.87
CA ARG A 502 -22.99 -5.00 2.80
C ARG A 502 -23.86 -3.76 3.01
N TRP A 503 -23.82 -2.85 2.03
CA TRP A 503 -24.76 -1.74 1.97
C TRP A 503 -26.20 -2.25 1.85
N ILE A 504 -27.11 -1.62 2.60
CA ILE A 504 -28.53 -1.94 2.64
C ILE A 504 -29.33 -0.84 1.96
N LYS A 505 -29.23 0.40 2.46
CA LYS A 505 -29.92 1.57 1.92
C LYS A 505 -29.32 2.86 2.45
N ASP A 506 -29.63 3.97 1.79
CA ASP A 506 -29.38 5.31 2.29
C ASP A 506 -30.68 5.91 2.84
N VAL A 507 -30.59 6.61 3.98
CA VAL A 507 -31.71 7.32 4.60
C VAL A 507 -31.35 8.81 4.66
N TYR A 508 -32.17 9.63 4.01
CA TYR A 508 -31.98 11.07 3.95
C TYR A 508 -32.50 11.76 5.21
N THR A 509 -31.84 12.84 5.61
CA THR A 509 -32.26 13.67 6.74
C THR A 509 -32.70 15.05 6.27
N ASP A 510 -33.35 15.81 7.16
CA ASP A 510 -33.79 17.18 6.88
C ASP A 510 -32.67 18.23 7.02
N LEU A 511 -31.45 17.79 7.32
CA LEU A 511 -30.28 18.65 7.49
C LEU A 511 -29.59 18.91 6.15
N ASN A 512 -29.30 20.18 5.91
CA ASN A 512 -28.46 20.66 4.84
C ASN A 512 -27.34 21.54 5.42
N LEU A 513 -26.31 21.78 4.63
CA LEU A 513 -25.12 22.53 5.00
C LEU A 513 -25.42 23.98 5.34
N GLN A 514 -26.44 24.61 4.75
CA GLN A 514 -26.85 25.97 5.11
C GLN A 514 -27.31 26.06 6.57
N LYS A 515 -28.12 25.10 7.04
CA LYS A 515 -28.53 25.02 8.44
C LYS A 515 -27.31 24.80 9.35
N ILE A 516 -26.44 23.87 8.99
CA ILE A 516 -25.25 23.50 9.76
C ILE A 516 -24.23 24.66 9.87
N LEU A 517 -24.10 25.50 8.84
CA LEU A 517 -23.20 26.67 8.90
C LEU A 517 -23.53 27.61 10.07
N THR A 518 -24.82 27.76 10.38
CA THR A 518 -25.27 28.65 11.45
C THR A 518 -25.12 28.02 12.84
N ARG A 519 -25.11 26.69 12.92
CA ARG A 519 -25.13 25.93 14.17
C ARG A 519 -24.16 24.76 14.07
N LYS A 520 -23.03 24.88 14.78
CA LYS A 520 -21.96 23.86 14.79
C LYS A 520 -22.40 22.52 15.39
N THR A 521 -23.45 22.51 16.18
CA THR A 521 -24.01 21.31 16.80
C THR A 521 -25.48 21.22 16.43
N GLU A 522 -25.87 20.06 15.91
CA GLU A 522 -27.24 19.78 15.47
C GLU A 522 -27.62 18.33 15.79
N ILE A 523 -28.92 18.09 15.93
CA ILE A 523 -29.46 16.73 16.09
C ILE A 523 -29.70 16.15 14.70
N VAL A 524 -28.96 15.11 14.36
CA VAL A 524 -29.22 14.32 13.15
C VAL A 524 -30.29 13.30 13.48
N SER A 525 -31.47 13.47 12.87
CA SER A 525 -32.62 12.58 13.06
C SER A 525 -32.97 11.86 11.76
N PHE A 526 -33.18 10.54 11.84
CA PHE A 526 -33.66 9.74 10.72
C PHE A 526 -34.33 8.44 11.18
N ASP A 527 -35.28 7.94 10.38
CA ASP A 527 -35.91 6.64 10.62
C ASP A 527 -35.26 5.56 9.74
N PRO A 528 -34.54 4.58 10.32
CA PRO A 528 -33.90 3.55 9.56
C PRO A 528 -34.89 2.56 8.94
N GLN A 529 -36.13 2.40 9.40
CA GLN A 529 -37.13 1.42 8.91
C GLN A 529 -36.50 0.04 8.63
N LEU A 530 -35.93 -0.58 9.65
CA LEU A 530 -35.25 -1.88 9.58
C LEU A 530 -35.93 -2.89 10.49
N GLN A 531 -35.77 -4.17 10.17
CA GLN A 531 -36.13 -5.26 11.07
C GLN A 531 -35.13 -5.38 12.22
N PRO A 532 -35.53 -5.96 13.37
CA PRO A 532 -34.65 -6.19 14.51
C PRO A 532 -33.32 -6.85 14.10
N GLY A 533 -32.23 -6.34 14.64
CA GLY A 533 -30.89 -6.79 14.23
C GLY A 533 -29.79 -5.78 14.53
N THR A 534 -28.56 -6.18 14.21
CA THR A 534 -27.37 -5.33 14.33
C THR A 534 -26.93 -4.82 12.97
N TYR A 535 -26.90 -3.51 12.84
CA TYR A 535 -26.49 -2.77 11.66
C TYR A 535 -25.39 -1.78 12.03
N TYR A 536 -24.90 -1.08 11.03
CA TYR A 536 -24.02 0.07 11.17
C TYR A 536 -24.49 1.16 10.24
N PHE A 537 -24.19 2.41 10.57
CA PHE A 537 -24.38 3.50 9.62
C PHE A 537 -23.19 4.45 9.62
N ILE A 538 -23.03 5.15 8.50
CA ILE A 538 -22.07 6.23 8.30
C ILE A 538 -22.85 7.43 7.80
N LEU A 539 -22.61 8.60 8.40
CA LEU A 539 -23.16 9.86 7.93
C LEU A 539 -22.29 10.38 6.78
N GLY A 540 -22.96 10.78 5.71
CA GLY A 540 -22.36 11.35 4.53
C GLY A 540 -23.12 12.56 4.05
N ILE A 541 -22.45 13.40 3.27
CA ILE A 541 -23.04 14.60 2.69
C ILE A 541 -23.21 14.36 1.20
N ASN A 542 -24.46 14.38 0.76
CA ASN A 542 -24.82 14.30 -0.65
C ASN A 542 -24.85 15.71 -1.25
N SER A 543 -24.46 15.83 -2.52
CA SER A 543 -24.55 17.08 -3.28
C SER A 543 -25.02 16.77 -4.71
N ARG A 544 -26.16 17.34 -5.11
CA ARG A 544 -26.73 17.14 -6.45
C ARG A 544 -26.80 15.65 -6.83
N HIS A 545 -26.24 15.28 -7.99
CA HIS A 545 -26.18 13.92 -8.53
C HIS A 545 -24.94 13.13 -8.08
N ASN A 546 -24.09 13.70 -7.22
CA ASN A 546 -22.82 13.09 -6.86
C ASN A 546 -23.00 12.03 -5.77
N ASN A 547 -22.04 11.11 -5.68
CA ASN A 547 -21.97 10.16 -4.57
C ASN A 547 -21.72 10.91 -3.26
N ALA A 548 -22.51 10.63 -2.22
CA ALA A 548 -22.29 11.28 -0.94
C ALA A 548 -20.94 10.89 -0.34
N THR A 549 -20.26 11.89 0.22
CA THR A 549 -18.93 11.75 0.80
C THR A 549 -18.96 11.02 2.14
N HIS A 550 -17.83 10.47 2.56
CA HIS A 550 -17.66 9.81 3.87
C HIS A 550 -17.30 10.86 4.94
N ASN A 551 -18.22 11.18 5.86
CA ASN A 551 -18.07 12.33 6.77
C ASN A 551 -18.08 12.01 8.27
N SER A 552 -18.57 10.83 8.69
CA SER A 552 -18.48 10.38 10.10
C SER A 552 -17.69 9.08 10.24
N GLU A 553 -17.41 8.71 11.48
CA GLU A 553 -17.02 7.32 11.78
C GLU A 553 -18.20 6.36 11.59
N LYS A 554 -17.90 5.05 11.54
CA LYS A 554 -18.91 3.98 11.51
C LYS A 554 -19.53 3.81 12.89
N ILE A 555 -20.85 3.98 12.99
CA ILE A 555 -21.60 3.92 14.25
C ILE A 555 -22.44 2.63 14.26
N LYS A 556 -22.40 1.88 15.37
CA LYS A 556 -23.20 0.66 15.54
C LYS A 556 -24.66 1.01 15.82
N LEU A 557 -25.59 0.37 15.11
CA LEU A 557 -27.03 0.54 15.28
C LEU A 557 -27.66 -0.81 15.63
N ILE A 558 -28.33 -0.89 16.77
CA ILE A 558 -29.11 -2.05 17.18
C ILE A 558 -30.58 -1.68 17.12
N ILE A 559 -31.36 -2.46 16.38
CA ILE A 559 -32.81 -2.37 16.35
C ILE A 559 -33.35 -3.52 17.22
N GLU A 560 -34.07 -3.16 18.28
CA GLU A 560 -34.73 -4.09 19.22
C GLU A 560 -36.21 -4.28 18.87
#